data_AF-A0AAE3LVU5-F1
#
_entry.id   AF-A0AAE3LVU5-F1
#
_cell.length_a   1.000
_cell.length_b   1.000
_cell.length_c   1.000
_cell.angle_alpha   90.00
_cell.angle_beta   90.00
_cell.angle_gamma   90.00
#
_symmetry.space_group_name_H-M   'P 1'
#
loop_
_entity.id
_entity.type
_entity.pdbx_description
1 polymer ?
#
loop_
_entity_poly.entity_id
_entity_poly.type
_entity_poly.pdbx_seq_one_letter_code
_entity_poly.pdbx_strand_id
1 'polypeptide(L)'
;MIRSLAALMLATPLCAQEYIVTDGPLTDGEFYGVVSCAATPGQGCNAPIVRWDQQVVTVAFEPMAPSYPTDLAREFDRLLDISILQINAAAPGLTLRRVAKSQSAHVRLFLQPIRFGDAVRGTGYPEMDGTLIGAALVQVYWDDDLKLTEALIAFAADIPINQAGPIMLEELTQAMGLMTDIRDPYYETRSIFSEDSNSVAKLGVQDRTALRFHYPAQ
;
A
#
# COMPACT_ATOMS: atom_id res chain seq x y z
N MET A 1 26.97 -49.38 12.45
CA MET A 1 25.68 -48.72 12.70
C MET A 1 25.90 -47.21 12.59
N ILE A 2 25.64 -46.64 11.41
CA ILE A 2 25.82 -45.20 11.18
C ILE A 2 24.48 -44.53 11.49
N ARG A 3 24.44 -43.75 12.57
CA ARG A 3 23.30 -42.90 12.93
C ARG A 3 23.39 -41.62 12.10
N SER A 4 22.60 -41.53 11.03
CA SER A 4 22.41 -40.28 10.31
C SER A 4 21.48 -39.38 11.12
N LEU A 5 21.99 -38.27 11.64
CA LEU A 5 21.19 -37.18 12.19
C LEU A 5 20.48 -36.48 11.01
N ALA A 6 19.16 -36.57 10.96
CA ALA A 6 18.36 -35.72 10.09
C ALA A 6 18.28 -34.32 10.72
N ALA A 7 18.91 -33.33 10.08
CA ALA A 7 18.73 -31.92 10.42
C ALA A 7 17.34 -31.49 9.95
N LEU A 8 16.43 -31.29 10.89
CA LEU A 8 15.14 -30.65 10.64
C LEU A 8 15.41 -29.16 10.40
N MET A 9 15.35 -28.71 9.13
CA MET A 9 15.25 -27.29 8.84
C MET A 9 13.85 -26.82 9.29
N LEU A 10 13.79 -26.19 10.45
CA LEU A 10 12.64 -25.41 10.86
C LEU A 10 12.58 -24.18 9.93
N ALA A 11 11.72 -24.23 8.92
CA ALA A 11 11.30 -23.03 8.22
C ALA A 11 10.56 -22.15 9.23
N THR A 12 11.23 -21.14 9.77
CA THR A 12 10.54 -20.07 10.48
C THR A 12 9.71 -19.31 9.44
N PRO A 13 8.39 -19.12 9.65
CA PRO A 13 7.65 -18.18 8.83
C PRO A 13 8.33 -16.83 9.01
N LEU A 14 8.89 -16.30 7.92
CA LEU A 14 9.16 -14.86 7.85
C LEU A 14 7.77 -14.23 7.90
N CYS A 15 7.37 -13.67 9.04
CA CYS A 15 6.35 -12.62 8.98
C CYS A 15 6.97 -11.57 8.05
N ALA A 16 6.34 -11.31 6.90
CA ALA A 16 6.71 -10.18 6.08
C ALA A 16 6.74 -8.97 7.02
N GLN A 17 7.91 -8.38 7.20
CA GLN A 17 8.06 -7.23 8.05
C GLN A 17 7.43 -6.06 7.30
N GLU A 18 6.21 -5.68 7.68
CA GLU A 18 5.39 -4.66 7.00
C GLU A 18 6.04 -3.27 7.05
N TYR A 19 6.90 -3.03 8.05
CA TYR A 19 7.62 -1.77 8.25
C TYR A 19 9.12 -1.96 8.51
N ILE A 20 9.92 -0.92 8.24
CA ILE A 20 11.33 -0.80 8.64
C ILE A 20 11.45 0.21 9.78
N VAL A 21 12.19 -0.17 10.83
CA VAL A 21 12.50 0.75 11.94
C VAL A 21 13.70 1.61 11.57
N THR A 22 13.55 2.93 11.68
CA THR A 22 14.64 3.90 11.48
C THR A 22 14.76 4.83 12.68
N ASP A 23 15.78 5.69 12.68
CA ASP A 23 15.98 6.70 13.74
C ASP A 23 16.35 8.05 13.12
N GLY A 24 15.40 8.97 13.15
CA GLY A 24 15.58 10.34 12.70
C GLY A 24 15.43 10.53 11.18
N PRO A 25 15.76 11.73 10.68
CA PRO A 25 15.54 12.06 9.28
C PRO A 25 16.41 11.22 8.35
N LEU A 26 15.76 10.55 7.39
CA LEU A 26 16.43 9.87 6.27
C LEU A 26 16.72 10.86 5.14
N THR A 27 17.77 10.60 4.37
CA THR A 27 17.93 11.23 3.06
C THR A 27 16.83 10.77 2.10
N ASP A 28 16.57 11.51 1.02
CA ASP A 28 15.54 11.12 0.05
C ASP A 28 15.81 9.76 -0.60
N GLY A 29 17.08 9.40 -0.80
CA GLY A 29 17.47 8.10 -1.35
C GLY A 29 17.26 6.95 -0.36
N GLU A 30 17.58 7.16 0.92
CA GLU A 30 17.31 6.17 1.98
C GLU A 30 15.81 6.00 2.20
N PHE A 31 15.07 7.11 2.29
CA PHE A 31 13.61 7.10 2.39
C PHE A 31 13.00 6.30 1.23
N TYR A 32 13.40 6.61 -0.01
CA TYR A 32 12.95 5.87 -1.19
C TYR A 32 13.31 4.39 -1.14
N GLY A 33 14.54 4.04 -0.75
CA GLY A 33 14.97 2.65 -0.62
C GLY A 33 14.15 1.88 0.43
N VAL A 34 13.81 2.52 1.54
CA VAL A 34 12.94 1.92 2.56
C VAL A 34 11.57 1.64 1.95
N VAL A 35 10.87 2.66 1.46
CA VAL A 35 9.46 2.49 1.05
C VAL A 35 9.29 1.66 -0.23
N SER A 36 10.29 1.63 -1.12
CA SER A 36 10.18 0.92 -2.42
C SER A 36 10.70 -0.51 -2.42
N CYS A 37 11.59 -0.87 -1.48
CA CYS A 37 12.22 -2.19 -1.48
C CYS A 37 12.63 -2.69 -0.09
N ALA A 38 12.02 -2.15 0.97
CA ALA A 38 12.30 -2.47 2.35
C ALA A 38 13.79 -2.38 2.72
N ALA A 39 14.57 -1.50 2.08
CA ALA A 39 15.99 -1.37 2.38
C ALA A 39 16.18 -0.86 3.81
N THR A 40 17.07 -1.50 4.57
CA THR A 40 17.59 -0.89 5.80
C THR A 40 18.49 0.29 5.40
N PRO A 41 18.42 1.48 6.06
CA PRO A 41 19.26 2.62 5.71
C PRO A 41 20.76 2.26 5.61
N GLY A 42 21.39 2.69 4.53
CA GLY A 42 22.79 2.36 4.20
C GLY A 42 23.04 0.94 3.67
N GLN A 43 22.01 0.12 3.50
CA GLN A 43 22.08 -1.23 2.93
C GLN A 43 21.40 -1.31 1.54
N GLY A 44 21.53 -2.47 0.89
CA GLY A 44 20.79 -2.77 -0.34
C GLY A 44 19.32 -3.12 -0.09
N CYS A 45 18.56 -3.25 -1.18
CA CYS A 45 17.16 -3.66 -1.15
C CYS A 45 16.97 -5.06 -0.57
N ASN A 46 15.94 -5.22 0.27
CA ASN A 46 15.53 -6.51 0.84
C ASN A 46 14.39 -7.16 0.05
N ALA A 47 13.71 -6.40 -0.80
CA ALA A 47 12.66 -6.84 -1.72
C ALA A 47 12.93 -6.30 -3.14
N PRO A 48 12.35 -6.89 -4.20
CA PRO A 48 12.40 -6.28 -5.52
C PRO A 48 11.65 -4.94 -5.54
N ILE A 49 12.16 -3.98 -6.31
CA ILE A 49 11.40 -2.77 -6.66
C ILE A 49 10.44 -3.16 -7.79
N VAL A 50 9.15 -3.06 -7.53
CA VAL A 50 8.08 -3.33 -8.51
C VAL A 50 7.36 -2.03 -8.87
N ARG A 51 6.91 -1.88 -10.12
CA ARG A 51 6.20 -0.67 -10.57
C ARG A 51 5.29 -0.94 -11.75
N TRP A 52 4.32 -0.07 -11.99
CA TRP A 52 3.52 -0.10 -13.22
C TRP A 52 4.39 0.28 -14.43
N ASP A 53 4.29 -0.47 -15.53
CA ASP A 53 5.00 -0.16 -16.78
C ASP A 53 4.17 0.73 -17.74
N GLN A 54 2.86 0.74 -17.55
CA GLN A 54 1.92 1.58 -18.26
C GLN A 54 1.86 3.01 -17.70
N GLN A 55 1.68 3.98 -18.60
CA GLN A 55 1.52 5.39 -18.22
C GLN A 55 0.19 5.68 -17.53
N VAL A 56 -0.87 4.90 -17.80
CA VAL A 56 -2.20 5.13 -17.23
C VAL A 56 -2.64 3.92 -16.42
N VAL A 57 -2.75 4.11 -15.12
CA VAL A 57 -3.24 3.09 -14.17
C VAL A 57 -4.68 3.43 -13.81
N THR A 58 -5.57 2.45 -13.90
CA THR A 58 -7.00 2.67 -13.65
C THR A 58 -7.37 2.20 -12.26
N VAL A 59 -8.24 2.96 -11.59
CA VAL A 59 -8.65 2.69 -10.20
C VAL A 59 -10.17 2.65 -10.13
N ALA A 60 -10.75 1.65 -9.47
CA ALA A 60 -12.19 1.54 -9.27
C ALA A 60 -12.54 0.90 -7.93
N PHE A 61 -13.70 1.30 -7.38
CA PHE A 61 -14.34 0.54 -6.31
C PHE A 61 -15.10 -0.65 -6.89
N GLU A 62 -14.93 -1.79 -6.26
CA GLU A 62 -15.81 -2.94 -6.44
C GLU A 62 -17.21 -2.68 -5.86
N PRO A 63 -18.22 -3.49 -6.20
CA PRO A 63 -19.54 -3.40 -5.61
C PRO A 63 -19.48 -3.44 -4.07
N MET A 64 -20.08 -2.43 -3.45
CA MET A 64 -20.09 -2.28 -2.00
C MET A 64 -21.13 -3.21 -1.37
N ALA A 65 -20.76 -3.89 -0.29
CA ALA A 65 -21.72 -4.67 0.50
C ALA A 65 -22.78 -3.74 1.14
N PRO A 66 -24.07 -4.11 1.15
CA PRO A 66 -25.13 -3.27 1.72
C PRO A 66 -24.95 -2.92 3.22
N SER A 67 -24.18 -3.73 3.95
CA SER A 67 -23.89 -3.53 5.38
C SER A 67 -22.70 -2.61 5.66
N TYR A 68 -21.96 -2.16 4.63
CA TYR A 68 -20.86 -1.21 4.83
C TYR A 68 -21.42 0.20 5.19
N PRO A 69 -20.81 0.94 6.12
CA PRO A 69 -21.30 2.26 6.51
C PRO A 69 -21.33 3.27 5.35
N THR A 70 -22.54 3.71 4.98
CA THR A 70 -22.76 4.58 3.83
C THR A 70 -22.01 5.91 3.90
N ASP A 71 -21.89 6.50 5.09
CA ASP A 71 -21.19 7.79 5.24
C ASP A 71 -19.68 7.65 5.04
N LEU A 72 -19.08 6.57 5.56
CA LEU A 72 -17.68 6.24 5.33
C LEU A 72 -17.42 5.91 3.85
N ALA A 73 -18.31 5.15 3.21
CA ALA A 73 -18.22 4.86 1.78
C ALA A 73 -18.27 6.12 0.91
N ARG A 74 -19.18 7.06 1.23
CA ARG A 74 -19.26 8.35 0.54
C ARG A 74 -17.98 9.17 0.72
N GLU A 75 -17.40 9.13 1.92
CA GLU A 75 -16.15 9.83 2.19
C GLU A 75 -14.98 9.20 1.41
N PHE A 76 -14.86 7.87 1.38
CA PHE A 76 -13.87 7.19 0.53
C PHE A 76 -14.02 7.49 -0.96
N ASP A 77 -15.26 7.61 -1.45
CA ASP A 77 -15.53 8.00 -2.83
C ASP A 77 -14.90 9.36 -3.18
N ARG A 78 -15.08 10.35 -2.29
CA ARG A 78 -14.50 11.70 -2.42
C ARG A 78 -12.98 11.69 -2.25
N LEU A 79 -12.47 10.93 -1.28
CA LEU A 79 -11.05 10.85 -0.95
C LEU A 79 -10.23 10.15 -2.04
N LEU A 80 -10.83 9.22 -2.78
CA LEU A 80 -10.17 8.60 -3.92
C LEU A 80 -9.76 9.66 -4.96
N ASP A 81 -10.68 10.55 -5.34
CA ASP A 81 -10.38 11.60 -6.33
C ASP A 81 -9.29 12.55 -5.82
N ILE A 82 -9.30 12.90 -4.54
CA ILE A 82 -8.27 13.73 -3.90
C ILE A 82 -6.92 13.04 -3.91
N SER A 83 -6.88 11.74 -3.60
CA SER A 83 -5.63 10.97 -3.54
C SER A 83 -5.03 10.79 -4.93
N ILE A 84 -5.87 10.50 -5.93
CA ILE A 84 -5.47 10.47 -7.35
C ILE A 84 -4.84 11.79 -7.78
N LEU A 85 -5.46 12.93 -7.44
CA LEU A 85 -4.93 14.25 -7.78
C LEU A 85 -3.54 14.49 -7.15
N GLN A 86 -3.34 14.07 -5.91
CA GLN A 86 -2.05 14.22 -5.23
C GLN A 86 -0.96 13.34 -5.86
N ILE A 87 -1.25 12.07 -6.12
CA ILE A 87 -0.30 11.14 -6.73
C ILE A 87 0.06 11.60 -8.14
N ASN A 88 -0.91 11.99 -8.96
CA ASN A 88 -0.67 12.49 -10.32
C ASN A 88 0.22 13.75 -10.34
N ALA A 89 0.12 14.61 -9.33
CA ALA A 89 0.98 15.78 -9.20
C ALA A 89 2.43 15.43 -8.76
N ALA A 90 2.62 14.27 -8.15
CA ALA A 90 3.89 13.81 -7.61
C ALA A 90 4.63 12.80 -8.52
N ALA A 91 3.92 12.04 -9.34
CA ALA A 91 4.46 10.99 -10.19
C ALA A 91 4.35 11.35 -11.68
N PRO A 92 5.26 12.18 -12.24
CA PRO A 92 5.13 12.69 -13.61
C PRO A 92 5.18 11.61 -14.71
N GLY A 93 5.75 10.43 -14.41
CA GLY A 93 5.76 9.29 -15.32
C GLY A 93 4.49 8.44 -15.33
N LEU A 94 3.49 8.78 -14.50
CA LEU A 94 2.30 7.97 -14.26
C LEU A 94 1.04 8.86 -14.22
N THR A 95 -0.10 8.30 -14.60
CA THR A 95 -1.42 8.92 -14.44
C THR A 95 -2.39 7.89 -13.88
N LEU A 96 -2.84 8.10 -12.66
CA LEU A 96 -3.97 7.39 -12.09
C LEU A 96 -5.25 8.00 -12.65
N ARG A 97 -6.16 7.12 -13.07
CA ARG A 97 -7.46 7.50 -13.60
C ARG A 97 -8.54 6.66 -12.97
N ARG A 98 -9.48 7.32 -12.29
CA ARG A 98 -10.69 6.67 -11.81
C ARG A 98 -11.56 6.21 -12.98
N VAL A 99 -12.06 4.99 -12.91
CA VAL A 99 -12.99 4.42 -13.89
C VAL A 99 -14.30 3.98 -13.22
N ALA A 100 -15.32 3.69 -14.02
CA ALA A 100 -16.62 3.28 -13.47
C ALA A 100 -16.51 1.92 -12.79
N LYS A 101 -17.34 1.67 -11.75
CA LYS A 101 -17.35 0.41 -10.98
C LYS A 101 -17.63 -0.85 -11.82
N SER A 102 -18.18 -0.70 -13.02
CA SER A 102 -18.44 -1.80 -13.96
C SER A 102 -17.29 -2.07 -14.93
N GLN A 103 -16.22 -1.28 -14.89
CA GLN A 103 -15.06 -1.42 -15.75
C GLN A 103 -13.94 -2.14 -15.00
N SER A 104 -13.17 -2.96 -15.70
CA SER A 104 -11.94 -3.53 -15.16
C SER A 104 -10.95 -2.40 -14.83
N ALA A 105 -10.34 -2.51 -13.65
CA ALA A 105 -9.36 -1.57 -13.15
C ALA A 105 -8.10 -2.31 -12.71
N HIS A 106 -6.95 -1.65 -12.87
CA HIS A 106 -5.65 -2.16 -12.42
C HIS A 106 -5.56 -2.17 -10.89
N VAL A 107 -6.12 -1.15 -10.24
CA VAL A 107 -6.26 -1.06 -8.79
C VAL A 107 -7.73 -1.18 -8.41
N ARG A 108 -8.07 -2.18 -7.60
CA ARG A 108 -9.44 -2.44 -7.15
C ARG A 108 -9.59 -2.23 -5.67
N LEU A 109 -10.63 -1.48 -5.31
CA LEU A 109 -10.89 -1.04 -3.95
C LEU A 109 -12.12 -1.76 -3.41
N PHE A 110 -11.96 -2.48 -2.31
CA PHE A 110 -12.99 -3.25 -1.64
C PHE A 110 -13.39 -2.56 -0.34
N LEU A 111 -14.68 -2.22 -0.21
CA LEU A 111 -15.25 -1.75 1.04
C LEU A 111 -15.82 -2.95 1.80
N GLN A 112 -15.06 -3.45 2.77
CA GLN A 112 -15.34 -4.69 3.46
C GLN A 112 -16.14 -4.42 4.75
N PRO A 113 -17.33 -5.01 4.96
CA PRO A 113 -18.15 -4.80 6.14
C PRO A 113 -17.63 -5.60 7.35
N ILE A 114 -16.33 -5.49 7.61
CA ILE A 114 -15.56 -6.17 8.65
C ILE A 114 -14.81 -5.12 9.47
N ARG A 115 -14.26 -5.51 10.62
CA ARG A 115 -13.54 -4.62 11.53
C ARG A 115 -12.05 -4.90 11.54
N PHE A 116 -11.29 -3.99 12.14
CA PHE A 116 -9.90 -4.24 12.48
C PHE A 116 -9.73 -5.62 13.14
N GLY A 117 -8.76 -6.40 12.65
CA GLY A 117 -8.44 -7.73 13.12
C GLY A 117 -9.34 -8.85 12.59
N ASP A 118 -10.38 -8.55 11.80
CA ASP A 118 -11.16 -9.56 11.10
C ASP A 118 -10.44 -10.03 9.82
N ALA A 119 -10.69 -11.29 9.43
CA ALA A 119 -10.24 -11.77 8.12
C ALA A 119 -11.04 -11.15 6.97
N VAL A 120 -10.35 -10.69 5.92
CA VAL A 120 -10.92 -10.26 4.61
C VAL A 120 -11.60 -11.45 3.93
N ARG A 121 -12.74 -11.22 3.24
CA ARG A 121 -13.52 -12.30 2.60
C ARG A 121 -14.22 -11.82 1.34
N GLY A 122 -14.41 -12.76 0.41
CA GLY A 122 -15.29 -12.57 -0.73
C GLY A 122 -14.77 -11.55 -1.74
N THR A 123 -13.45 -11.32 -1.75
CA THR A 123 -12.79 -10.53 -2.79
C THR A 123 -12.60 -11.35 -4.07
N GLY A 124 -12.56 -12.69 -3.94
CA GLY A 124 -12.20 -13.60 -5.02
C GLY A 124 -10.70 -13.83 -5.16
N TYR A 125 -9.90 -13.28 -4.24
CA TYR A 125 -8.43 -13.35 -4.23
C TYR A 125 -7.97 -14.18 -3.02
N PRO A 126 -7.54 -15.43 -3.21
CA PRO A 126 -7.21 -16.33 -2.10
C PRO A 126 -6.09 -15.85 -1.17
N GLU A 127 -5.19 -15.00 -1.67
CA GLU A 127 -4.08 -14.45 -0.86
C GLU A 127 -4.53 -13.27 0.00
N MET A 128 -5.60 -12.58 -0.41
CA MET A 128 -6.22 -11.52 0.37
C MET A 128 -7.29 -12.08 1.31
N ASP A 129 -8.13 -12.99 0.80
CA ASP A 129 -9.18 -13.65 1.55
C ASP A 129 -8.58 -14.56 2.64
N GLY A 130 -8.93 -14.29 3.90
CA GLY A 130 -8.39 -14.99 5.08
C GLY A 130 -7.32 -14.19 5.83
N THR A 131 -6.73 -13.17 5.20
CA THR A 131 -5.74 -12.28 5.83
C THR A 131 -6.43 -11.33 6.80
N LEU A 132 -5.86 -11.17 7.99
CA LEU A 132 -6.38 -10.25 9.01
C LEU A 132 -6.15 -8.82 8.54
N ILE A 133 -7.21 -8.01 8.54
CA ILE A 133 -7.13 -6.61 8.14
C ILE A 133 -6.67 -5.73 9.30
N GLY A 134 -5.84 -4.74 9.01
CA GLY A 134 -5.66 -3.57 9.87
C GLY A 134 -6.82 -2.60 9.70
N ALA A 135 -6.52 -1.31 9.54
CA ALA A 135 -7.52 -0.36 9.04
C ALA A 135 -7.79 -0.60 7.55
N ALA A 136 -6.74 -0.89 6.80
CA ALA A 136 -6.80 -1.35 5.43
C ALA A 136 -5.75 -2.44 5.19
N LEU A 137 -5.76 -3.00 3.98
CA LEU A 137 -4.82 -4.02 3.52
C LEU A 137 -4.59 -3.83 2.02
N VAL A 138 -3.34 -3.73 1.61
CA VAL A 138 -2.92 -3.69 0.20
C VAL A 138 -2.26 -5.00 -0.18
N GLN A 139 -2.64 -5.51 -1.35
CA GLN A 139 -1.96 -6.61 -2.01
C GLN A 139 -1.62 -6.19 -3.43
N VAL A 140 -0.37 -6.41 -3.85
CA VAL A 140 0.07 -6.17 -5.22
C VAL A 140 0.54 -7.47 -5.87
N TYR A 141 0.42 -7.52 -7.18
CA TYR A 141 0.84 -8.61 -8.05
C TYR A 141 1.75 -8.07 -9.13
N TRP A 142 2.76 -8.85 -9.50
CA TRP A 142 3.69 -8.50 -10.57
C TRP A 142 4.09 -9.71 -11.41
N ASP A 143 4.60 -9.46 -12.61
CA ASP A 143 5.13 -10.48 -13.51
C ASP A 143 6.63 -10.74 -13.28
N ASP A 144 7.22 -11.68 -14.05
CA ASP A 144 8.65 -12.02 -13.94
C ASP A 144 9.59 -10.84 -14.26
N ASP A 145 9.08 -9.79 -14.92
CA ASP A 145 9.81 -8.55 -15.23
C ASP A 145 9.67 -7.50 -14.13
N LEU A 146 9.11 -7.86 -12.96
CA LEU A 146 8.85 -6.99 -11.82
C LEU A 146 7.87 -5.86 -12.13
N LYS A 147 7.00 -6.05 -13.11
CA LYS A 147 5.98 -5.07 -13.48
C LYS A 147 4.70 -5.38 -12.76
N LEU A 148 4.12 -4.38 -12.12
CA LEU A 148 2.82 -4.50 -11.48
C LEU A 148 1.76 -4.85 -12.54
N THR A 149 0.97 -5.88 -12.24
CA THR A 149 -0.13 -6.36 -13.09
C THR A 149 -1.48 -6.08 -12.46
N GLU A 150 -1.55 -6.11 -11.12
CA GLU A 150 -2.78 -5.90 -10.36
C GLU A 150 -2.47 -5.38 -8.94
N ALA A 151 -3.36 -4.56 -8.39
CA ALA A 151 -3.36 -4.18 -6.98
C ALA A 151 -4.77 -4.22 -6.38
N LEU A 152 -4.86 -4.68 -5.14
CA LEU A 152 -6.09 -4.80 -4.36
C LEU A 152 -5.92 -3.98 -3.10
N ILE A 153 -6.97 -3.24 -2.72
CA ILE A 153 -7.00 -2.51 -1.47
C ILE A 153 -8.33 -2.80 -0.76
N ALA A 154 -8.29 -3.30 0.47
CA ALA A 154 -9.48 -3.46 1.30
C ALA A 154 -9.49 -2.42 2.40
N PHE A 155 -10.67 -1.84 2.68
CA PHE A 155 -10.88 -0.92 3.79
C PHE A 155 -11.88 -1.54 4.78
N ALA A 156 -11.54 -1.51 6.07
CA ALA A 156 -12.43 -1.93 7.15
C ALA A 156 -13.56 -0.92 7.39
N ALA A 157 -14.67 -1.40 7.94
CA ALA A 157 -15.87 -0.61 8.19
C ALA A 157 -15.82 0.25 9.46
N ASP A 158 -14.84 0.03 10.34
CA ASP A 158 -14.68 0.75 11.60
C ASP A 158 -13.58 1.83 11.56
N ILE A 159 -13.07 2.15 10.37
CA ILE A 159 -12.14 3.27 10.17
C ILE A 159 -12.81 4.58 10.62
N PRO A 160 -12.20 5.34 11.54
CA PRO A 160 -12.67 6.67 11.88
C PRO A 160 -12.68 7.58 10.64
N ILE A 161 -13.77 8.32 10.41
CA ILE A 161 -13.94 9.19 9.22
C ILE A 161 -12.76 10.16 9.04
N ASN A 162 -12.19 10.68 10.14
CA ASN A 162 -11.05 11.59 10.10
C ASN A 162 -9.72 10.93 9.70
N GLN A 163 -9.62 9.60 9.72
CA GLN A 163 -8.46 8.83 9.28
C GLN A 163 -8.61 8.25 7.87
N ALA A 164 -9.82 8.22 7.31
CA ALA A 164 -10.09 7.66 5.99
C ALA A 164 -9.24 8.31 4.88
N GLY A 165 -8.97 9.62 4.98
CA GLY A 165 -8.19 10.37 4.00
C GLY A 165 -6.71 9.97 3.98
N PRO A 166 -6.00 10.09 5.11
CA PRO A 166 -4.64 9.57 5.26
C PRO A 166 -4.49 8.12 4.78
N ILE A 167 -5.36 7.21 5.24
CA ILE A 167 -5.32 5.80 4.86
C ILE A 167 -5.53 5.63 3.36
N MET A 168 -6.55 6.23 2.74
CA MET A 168 -6.75 6.13 1.28
C MET A 168 -5.52 6.59 0.49
N LEU A 169 -4.87 7.67 0.93
CA LEU A 169 -3.71 8.23 0.25
C LEU A 169 -2.49 7.32 0.37
N GLU A 170 -2.25 6.78 1.56
CA GLU A 170 -1.20 5.80 1.84
C GLU A 170 -1.39 4.55 0.99
N GLU A 171 -2.52 3.88 1.13
CA GLU A 171 -2.76 2.59 0.47
C GLU A 171 -2.74 2.72 -1.06
N LEU A 172 -3.26 3.83 -1.60
CA LEU A 172 -3.19 4.09 -3.02
C LEU A 172 -1.76 4.36 -3.49
N THR A 173 -0.90 4.92 -2.63
CA THR A 173 0.53 5.11 -2.93
C THR A 173 1.29 3.78 -2.82
N GLN A 174 0.98 2.94 -1.83
CA GLN A 174 1.54 1.60 -1.71
C GLN A 174 1.19 0.74 -2.92
N ALA A 175 -0.07 0.79 -3.40
CA ALA A 175 -0.51 0.13 -4.64
C ALA A 175 0.27 0.56 -5.90
N MET A 176 1.06 1.64 -5.83
CA MET A 176 1.97 2.05 -6.89
C MET A 176 3.38 1.42 -6.78
N GLY A 177 3.64 0.55 -5.81
CA GLY A 177 4.93 -0.13 -5.61
C GLY A 177 5.80 0.41 -4.47
N LEU A 178 5.26 1.32 -3.63
CA LEU A 178 5.95 1.87 -2.46
C LEU A 178 5.39 1.21 -1.19
N MET A 179 5.65 -0.08 -1.00
CA MET A 179 4.89 -0.98 -0.13
C MET A 179 5.29 -1.01 1.36
N THR A 180 6.37 -0.34 1.75
CA THR A 180 6.94 -0.55 3.10
C THR A 180 6.79 0.68 3.96
N ASP A 181 6.22 0.49 5.14
CA ASP A 181 6.06 1.56 6.12
C ASP A 181 7.33 1.80 6.91
N ILE A 182 7.39 2.96 7.55
CA ILE A 182 8.51 3.43 8.36
C ILE A 182 8.02 3.61 9.78
N ARG A 183 8.63 2.87 10.71
CA ARG A 183 8.48 3.14 12.13
C ARG A 183 9.58 4.07 12.59
N ASP A 184 9.23 5.35 12.73
CA ASP A 184 10.12 6.40 13.21
C ASP A 184 9.29 7.63 13.67
N PRO A 185 9.45 8.10 14.93
CA PRO A 185 8.73 9.28 15.43
C PRO A 185 8.92 10.55 14.59
N TYR A 186 10.02 10.66 13.83
CA TYR A 186 10.22 11.76 12.89
C TYR A 186 9.12 11.80 11.82
N TYR A 187 8.64 10.65 11.35
CA TYR A 187 7.72 10.55 10.22
C TYR A 187 6.24 10.63 10.57
N GLU A 188 5.86 10.47 11.85
CA GLU A 188 4.46 10.46 12.34
C GLU A 188 3.58 11.65 11.91
N THR A 189 4.20 12.79 11.58
CA THR A 189 3.51 14.02 11.17
C THR A 189 3.98 14.55 9.82
N ARG A 190 4.79 13.77 9.09
CA ARG A 190 5.51 14.22 7.88
C ARG A 190 5.29 13.34 6.67
N SER A 191 5.05 12.05 6.88
CA SER A 191 4.90 11.07 5.81
C SER A 191 3.61 10.28 5.96
N ILE A 192 3.03 9.91 4.82
CA ILE A 192 1.94 8.93 4.77
C ILE A 192 2.41 7.50 5.07
N PHE A 193 3.71 7.18 4.99
CA PHE A 193 4.26 5.85 5.28
C PHE A 193 4.60 5.65 6.76
N SER A 194 3.96 6.41 7.65
CA SER A 194 4.24 6.30 9.08
C SER A 194 3.41 5.17 9.68
N GLU A 195 4.07 4.05 9.98
CA GLU A 195 3.48 2.86 10.60
C GLU A 195 2.59 3.19 11.83
N ASP A 196 3.05 4.13 12.68
CA ASP A 196 2.39 4.41 13.97
C ASP A 196 1.40 5.60 13.92
N SER A 197 1.12 6.20 12.74
CA SER A 197 0.33 7.43 12.66
C SER A 197 -0.38 7.69 11.33
N ASN A 198 -1.71 7.82 11.39
CA ASN A 198 -2.58 8.26 10.28
C ASN A 198 -2.85 9.78 10.30
N SER A 199 -1.89 10.63 10.70
CA SER A 199 -2.14 12.08 10.87
C SER A 199 -1.98 12.90 9.57
N VAL A 200 -1.31 12.32 8.58
CA VAL A 200 -0.87 13.03 7.36
C VAL A 200 -1.88 12.87 6.23
N ALA A 201 -2.66 13.92 5.97
CA ALA A 201 -3.69 13.91 4.91
C ALA A 201 -3.19 14.39 3.53
N LYS A 202 -1.89 14.70 3.41
CA LYS A 202 -1.26 15.16 2.16
C LYS A 202 0.13 14.60 2.01
N LEU A 203 0.52 14.29 0.76
CA LEU A 203 1.88 13.82 0.47
C LEU A 203 2.91 14.83 0.97
N GLY A 204 3.78 14.37 1.87
CA GLY A 204 4.92 15.09 2.42
C GLY A 204 5.99 15.38 1.38
N VAL A 205 7.07 16.04 1.80
CA VAL A 205 8.19 16.35 0.89
C VAL A 205 8.85 15.07 0.38
N GLN A 206 9.11 14.11 1.27
CA GLN A 206 9.80 12.87 0.91
C GLN A 206 8.86 11.89 0.20
N ASP A 207 7.59 11.80 0.57
CA ASP A 207 6.58 10.99 -0.16
C ASP A 207 6.52 11.38 -1.65
N ARG A 208 6.44 12.69 -1.93
CA ARG A 208 6.43 13.19 -3.31
C ARG A 208 7.74 12.91 -4.03
N THR A 209 8.87 12.95 -3.31
CA THR A 209 10.18 12.69 -3.89
C THR A 209 10.37 11.21 -4.21
N ALA A 210 9.92 10.32 -3.32
CA ALA A 210 9.86 8.88 -3.56
C ALA A 210 9.01 8.56 -4.80
N LEU A 211 7.82 9.14 -4.93
CA LEU A 211 6.99 8.98 -6.13
C LEU A 211 7.68 9.49 -7.41
N ARG A 212 8.44 10.59 -7.36
CA ARG A 212 9.23 11.08 -8.52
C ARG A 212 10.38 10.16 -8.87
N PHE A 213 11.07 9.58 -7.89
CA PHE A 213 12.12 8.60 -8.14
C PHE A 213 11.54 7.32 -8.73
N HIS A 214 10.38 6.89 -8.25
CA HIS A 214 9.71 5.68 -8.70
C HIS A 214 9.10 5.82 -10.11
N TYR A 215 8.48 6.97 -10.39
CA TYR A 215 7.87 7.33 -11.68
C TYR A 215 8.41 8.67 -12.22
N PRO A 216 9.66 8.69 -12.73
CA PRO A 216 10.26 9.90 -13.27
C PRO A 216 9.55 10.34 -14.56
N ALA A 217 9.72 11.61 -14.92
CA ALA A 217 9.28 12.10 -16.22
C ALA A 217 10.02 11.33 -17.33
N GLN A 218 9.29 10.96 -18.39
CA GLN A 218 9.86 10.30 -19.57
C GLN A 218 10.55 11.27 -20.51
#